data_AF-A0A8J4YJZ8-F1
#
_entry.id   AF-A0A8J4YJZ8-F1
#
_cell.length_a   1.000
_cell.length_b   1.000
_cell.length_c   1.000
_cell.angle_alpha   90.00
_cell.angle_beta   90.00
_cell.angle_gamma   90.00
#
_symmetry.space_group_name_H-M   'P 1'
#
loop_
_entity.id
_entity.type
_entity.pdbx_description
1 polymer ?
#
loop_
_entity_poly.entity_id
_entity_poly.type
_entity_poly.pdbx_seq_one_letter_code
_entity_poly.pdbx_strand_id
1 'polypeptide(L)'
;MAASGHTLKSSTRNNFKYDKTTVKLLEGDGLQLPSVVICNRAFFSRRKLEAFNISSHLTQYLIALSGSSFLTREDFLKKREAQVFMEESHAELLRVMQTNGLTFVQLIESLSYRCEEVLLLCVVGAQRFNTTQCCAMFVPIPTLSGLCYTYFSSAANTQTAEGEYMGVTFYTNITEGDWPDVDPSILDVSQMVKMGIQVSLMSNLTHPALLVLGKGVILPPGVYTTASVSLTEVRDTGLKTRIDLSETSCVSLDKVSYLGDPEGFFTVEHNCDLGAARSCVHQFYNCTNYAMNMTHGNLPPCLLVNHLHLHWLLLRVLGINTRKETNEYVLGAKANVPDTHLALACIKKARVKCRRLCARQDFTYTTNHLPIPRRLYQHLREEFSLANGSEVAIISAFYSDLRYTEVKMWRKDLAELLSALGGYTGVFLGCSFVTFMELLVYIGLVTAVWVKDLRFWLRGEVHPTAKDTPDATDLGVVNFVGTDQR
;
A
#
# COMPACT_ATOMS: atom_id res chain seq x y z
N MET A 1 -43.97 1.68 1.53
CA MET A 1 -43.09 2.49 2.40
C MET A 1 -41.77 1.80 2.81
N ALA A 2 -41.55 0.50 2.56
CA ALA A 2 -40.28 -0.19 2.88
C ALA A 2 -39.16 0.01 1.84
N ALA A 3 -39.47 0.42 0.60
CA ALA A 3 -38.50 0.57 -0.49
C ALA A 3 -37.69 1.89 -0.44
N SER A 4 -38.23 2.97 0.15
CA SER A 4 -37.53 4.26 0.27
C SER A 4 -36.53 4.33 1.44
N GLY A 5 -36.68 3.46 2.44
CA GLY A 5 -35.74 3.37 3.57
C GLY A 5 -34.40 2.72 3.21
N HIS A 6 -34.36 1.86 2.17
CA HIS A 6 -33.14 1.19 1.73
C HIS A 6 -32.20 2.11 0.94
N THR A 7 -32.73 3.04 0.15
CA THR A 7 -31.93 4.04 -0.60
C THR A 7 -31.29 5.07 0.32
N LEU A 8 -31.96 5.49 1.40
CA LEU A 8 -31.37 6.42 2.38
C LEU A 8 -30.26 5.77 3.21
N LYS A 9 -30.40 4.47 3.57
CA LYS A 9 -29.37 3.70 4.30
C LYS A 9 -28.17 3.32 3.45
N SER A 10 -28.34 3.06 2.14
CA SER A 10 -27.21 2.80 1.25
C SER A 10 -26.46 4.09 0.89
N SER A 11 -27.16 5.21 0.77
CA SER A 11 -26.60 6.55 0.55
C SER A 11 -25.78 7.03 1.77
N THR A 12 -26.27 6.83 2.99
CA THR A 12 -25.57 7.29 4.22
C THR A 12 -24.36 6.44 4.63
N ARG A 13 -24.29 5.15 4.25
CA ARG A 13 -23.10 4.30 4.53
C ARG A 13 -22.00 4.37 3.48
N ASN A 14 -22.33 4.68 2.22
CA ASN A 14 -21.35 4.70 1.13
C ASN A 14 -20.91 6.13 0.71
N ASN A 15 -21.67 7.20 1.01
CA ASN A 15 -21.34 8.56 0.54
C ASN A 15 -20.31 9.33 1.40
N PHE A 16 -19.86 8.79 2.53
CA PHE A 16 -18.86 9.49 3.35
C PHE A 16 -17.41 9.30 2.88
N LYS A 17 -17.17 8.47 1.86
CA LYS A 17 -15.79 8.11 1.51
C LYS A 17 -15.13 9.15 0.60
N TYR A 18 -15.73 9.49 -0.56
CA TYR A 18 -15.26 10.53 -1.50
C TYR A 18 -16.39 10.87 -2.46
N ASP A 19 -16.75 12.15 -2.65
CA ASP A 19 -17.89 12.52 -3.52
C ASP A 19 -17.53 13.44 -4.69
N LYS A 20 -16.36 14.11 -4.65
CA LYS A 20 -15.86 14.92 -5.78
C LYS A 20 -14.36 14.69 -5.99
N THR A 21 -14.01 14.33 -7.22
CA THR A 21 -12.62 14.17 -7.66
C THR A 21 -12.38 15.12 -8.83
N THR A 22 -11.36 15.96 -8.72
CA THR A 22 -10.91 16.80 -9.84
C THR A 22 -9.56 16.31 -10.31
N VAL A 23 -9.46 16.02 -11.60
CA VAL A 23 -8.21 15.64 -12.26
C VAL A 23 -7.78 16.83 -13.11
N LYS A 24 -6.56 17.31 -12.91
CA LYS A 24 -5.97 18.40 -13.70
C LYS A 24 -4.59 17.98 -14.18
N LEU A 25 -4.29 18.26 -15.44
CA LEU A 25 -2.92 18.23 -15.93
C LEU A 25 -2.29 19.60 -15.65
N LEU A 26 -1.17 19.61 -14.94
CA LEU A 26 -0.46 20.82 -14.56
C LEU A 26 0.94 20.79 -15.16
N GLU A 27 1.45 21.96 -15.55
CA GLU A 27 2.85 22.16 -15.88
C GLU A 27 3.65 22.41 -14.60
N GLY A 28 4.84 21.83 -14.51
CA GLY A 28 5.75 22.04 -13.39
C GLY A 28 7.05 22.68 -13.86
N ASP A 29 7.56 23.65 -13.10
CA ASP A 29 8.89 24.24 -13.32
C ASP A 29 10.04 23.24 -13.08
N GLY A 30 9.71 22.07 -12.55
CA GLY A 30 10.55 20.90 -12.42
C GLY A 30 9.81 19.78 -11.70
N LEU A 31 10.10 18.54 -12.05
CA LEU A 31 9.47 17.36 -11.44
C LEU A 31 10.50 16.56 -10.66
N GLN A 32 10.17 16.18 -9.43
CA GLN A 32 11.05 15.32 -8.63
C GLN A 32 11.22 13.96 -9.33
N LEU A 33 12.46 13.52 -9.46
CA LEU A 33 12.78 12.22 -10.03
C LEU A 33 12.25 11.10 -9.11
N PRO A 34 11.82 9.95 -9.65
CA PRO A 34 11.40 8.82 -8.83
C PRO A 34 12.58 8.26 -8.02
N SER A 35 12.26 7.63 -6.89
CA SER A 35 13.21 6.73 -6.23
C SER A 35 13.33 5.44 -7.03
N VAL A 36 14.49 4.81 -6.99
CA VAL A 36 14.82 3.65 -7.84
C VAL A 36 15.30 2.50 -6.98
N VAL A 37 14.76 1.31 -7.22
CA VAL A 37 15.14 0.08 -6.56
C VAL A 37 15.72 -0.86 -7.59
N ILE A 38 16.93 -1.35 -7.34
CA ILE A 38 17.65 -2.28 -8.21
C ILE A 38 17.85 -3.58 -7.43
N CYS A 39 17.32 -4.67 -7.97
CA CYS A 39 17.37 -5.99 -7.36
C CYS A 39 18.00 -6.98 -8.33
N ASN A 40 18.94 -7.79 -7.84
CA ASN A 40 19.37 -8.97 -8.58
C ASN A 40 18.45 -10.15 -8.21
N ARG A 41 17.65 -10.63 -9.17
CA ARG A 41 16.69 -11.73 -8.95
C ARG A 41 17.32 -13.12 -8.85
N ALA A 42 18.65 -13.23 -8.93
CA ALA A 42 19.36 -14.46 -8.54
C ALA A 42 19.29 -14.73 -7.04
N PHE A 43 19.01 -13.71 -6.21
CA PHE A 43 19.25 -13.68 -4.76
C PHE A 43 20.74 -13.73 -4.39
N PHE A 44 21.44 -14.78 -4.81
CA PHE A 44 22.82 -15.07 -4.39
C PHE A 44 23.76 -15.25 -5.57
N SER A 45 25.05 -15.00 -5.33
CA SER A 45 26.12 -15.35 -6.26
C SER A 45 26.47 -16.82 -6.08
N ARG A 46 26.47 -17.59 -7.17
CA ARG A 46 26.90 -18.99 -7.20
C ARG A 46 28.31 -19.13 -6.66
N ARG A 47 29.24 -18.27 -7.11
CA ARG A 47 30.63 -18.29 -6.66
C ARG A 47 30.74 -18.08 -5.14
N LYS A 48 29.90 -17.21 -4.56
CA LYS A 48 29.89 -16.98 -3.11
C LYS A 48 29.30 -18.16 -2.35
N LEU A 49 28.23 -18.78 -2.87
CA LEU A 49 27.68 -20.02 -2.29
C LEU A 49 28.74 -21.14 -2.27
N GLU A 50 29.46 -21.33 -3.38
CA GLU A 50 30.54 -22.30 -3.50
C GLU A 50 31.70 -21.97 -2.53
N ALA A 51 32.10 -20.70 -2.43
CA ALA A 51 33.15 -20.26 -1.49
C ALA A 51 32.79 -20.52 -0.02
N PHE A 52 31.50 -20.48 0.33
CA PHE A 52 30.99 -20.81 1.66
C PHE A 52 30.69 -22.31 1.85
N ASN A 53 30.95 -23.15 0.85
CA ASN A 53 30.61 -24.58 0.82
C ASN A 53 29.13 -24.85 1.14
N ILE A 54 28.23 -24.01 0.59
CA ILE A 54 26.79 -24.15 0.80
C ILE A 54 26.22 -25.18 -0.17
N SER A 55 25.48 -26.16 0.37
CA SER A 55 24.86 -27.20 -0.45
C SER A 55 23.76 -26.63 -1.37
N SER A 56 23.43 -27.37 -2.44
CA SER A 56 22.30 -27.00 -3.32
C SER A 56 20.97 -27.00 -2.55
N HIS A 57 20.79 -27.91 -1.59
CA HIS A 57 19.60 -27.95 -0.73
C HIS A 57 19.49 -26.69 0.14
N LEU A 58 20.58 -26.33 0.84
CA LEU A 58 20.62 -25.11 1.63
C LEU A 58 20.43 -23.86 0.75
N THR A 59 20.90 -23.87 -0.49
CA THR A 59 20.65 -22.78 -1.44
C THR A 59 19.15 -22.57 -1.71
N GLN A 60 18.38 -23.63 -2.01
CA GLN A 60 16.93 -23.50 -2.19
C GLN A 60 16.25 -22.98 -0.92
N TYR A 61 16.70 -23.47 0.23
CA TYR A 61 16.18 -23.08 1.54
C TYR A 61 16.44 -21.59 1.83
N LEU A 62 17.64 -21.10 1.53
CA LEU A 62 18.01 -19.69 1.68
C LEU A 62 17.23 -18.78 0.75
N ILE A 63 16.97 -19.20 -0.51
CA ILE A 63 16.15 -18.45 -1.45
C ILE A 63 14.72 -18.32 -0.90
N ALA A 64 14.14 -19.43 -0.40
CA ALA A 64 12.81 -19.42 0.18
C ALA A 64 12.71 -18.55 1.46
N LEU A 65 13.75 -18.54 2.30
CA LEU A 65 13.80 -17.71 3.52
C LEU A 65 14.03 -16.23 3.24
N SER A 66 14.91 -15.89 2.30
CA SER A 66 15.23 -14.51 1.94
C SER A 66 14.18 -13.86 1.05
N GLY A 67 13.49 -14.66 0.24
CA GLY A 67 12.46 -14.21 -0.68
C GLY A 67 11.03 -14.32 -0.17
N SER A 68 10.09 -14.27 -1.11
CA SER A 68 8.70 -14.62 -0.88
C SER A 68 8.56 -16.14 -0.77
N SER A 69 7.69 -16.60 0.14
CA SER A 69 7.40 -18.02 0.27
C SER A 69 6.64 -18.61 -0.95
N PHE A 70 6.15 -17.78 -1.88
CA PHE A 70 5.61 -18.26 -3.17
C PHE A 70 6.67 -18.82 -4.09
N LEU A 71 7.95 -18.57 -3.80
CA LEU A 71 9.02 -19.22 -4.52
C LEU A 71 9.04 -20.71 -4.24
N THR A 72 8.47 -21.19 -3.12
CA THR A 72 8.38 -22.62 -2.83
C THR A 72 7.11 -23.21 -3.44
N ARG A 73 7.22 -24.36 -4.11
CA ARG A 73 6.07 -25.05 -4.68
C ARG A 73 5.12 -25.55 -3.60
N GLU A 74 3.84 -25.25 -3.77
CA GLU A 74 2.80 -25.72 -2.85
C GLU A 74 2.73 -27.26 -2.78
N ASP A 75 2.86 -27.93 -3.94
CA ASP A 75 2.85 -29.40 -4.00
C ASP A 75 4.04 -30.04 -3.28
N PHE A 76 5.18 -29.35 -3.24
CA PHE A 76 6.35 -29.82 -2.49
C PHE A 76 6.07 -29.77 -1.00
N LEU A 77 5.52 -28.67 -0.49
CA LEU A 77 5.23 -28.48 0.93
C LEU A 77 4.28 -29.52 1.52
N LYS A 78 3.43 -30.14 0.70
CA LYS A 78 2.49 -31.21 1.10
C LYS A 78 3.17 -32.58 1.27
N LYS A 79 4.41 -32.74 0.81
CA LYS A 79 5.15 -34.00 0.83
C LYS A 79 5.89 -34.19 2.16
N ARG A 80 6.08 -35.45 2.58
CA ARG A 80 6.82 -35.77 3.80
C ARG A 80 8.29 -35.39 3.67
N GLU A 81 8.82 -35.49 2.45
CA GLU A 81 10.16 -35.10 2.05
C GLU A 81 10.43 -33.61 2.32
N ALA A 82 9.41 -32.74 2.27
CA ALA A 82 9.59 -31.32 2.57
C ALA A 82 9.94 -31.08 4.04
N GLN A 83 9.40 -31.87 4.97
CA GLN A 83 9.74 -31.76 6.38
C GLN A 83 11.21 -32.12 6.63
N VAL A 84 11.66 -33.25 6.06
CA VAL A 84 13.07 -33.67 6.14
C VAL A 84 13.99 -32.60 5.53
N PHE A 85 13.64 -32.11 4.33
CA PHE A 85 14.37 -31.03 3.68
C PHE A 85 14.50 -29.78 4.56
N MET A 86 13.41 -29.35 5.20
CA MET A 86 13.43 -28.16 6.07
C MET A 86 14.28 -28.38 7.33
N GLU A 87 14.19 -29.54 7.98
CA GLU A 87 14.94 -29.86 9.19
C GLU A 87 16.45 -29.96 8.90
N GLU A 88 16.83 -30.69 7.84
CA GLU A 88 18.23 -30.85 7.43
C GLU A 88 18.84 -29.53 6.97
N SER A 89 18.13 -28.76 6.13
CA SER A 89 18.61 -27.45 5.65
C SER A 89 18.72 -26.44 6.79
N HIS A 90 17.82 -26.48 7.77
CA HIS A 90 17.93 -25.62 8.95
C HIS A 90 19.12 -25.98 9.83
N ALA A 91 19.38 -27.28 10.05
CA ALA A 91 20.57 -27.72 10.77
C ALA A 91 21.87 -27.32 10.05
N GLU A 92 21.92 -27.46 8.72
CA GLU A 92 23.04 -27.01 7.91
C GLU A 92 23.25 -25.49 8.02
N LEU A 93 22.17 -24.71 7.94
CA LEU A 93 22.20 -23.26 8.12
C LEU A 93 22.82 -22.86 9.46
N LEU A 94 22.36 -23.47 10.56
CA LEU A 94 22.90 -23.18 11.90
C LEU A 94 24.38 -23.53 11.99
N ARG A 95 24.80 -24.65 11.40
CA ARG A 95 26.21 -25.05 11.34
C ARG A 95 27.06 -24.03 10.58
N VAL A 96 26.62 -23.60 9.40
CA VAL A 96 27.32 -22.60 8.56
C VAL A 96 27.43 -21.27 9.30
N MET A 97 26.35 -20.82 9.94
CA MET A 97 26.34 -19.59 10.75
C MET A 97 27.31 -19.69 11.93
N GLN A 98 27.30 -20.80 12.67
CA GLN A 98 28.18 -21.02 13.82
C GLN A 98 29.65 -21.10 13.42
N THR A 99 29.97 -21.85 12.36
CA THR A 99 31.36 -22.04 11.88
C THR A 99 31.97 -20.72 11.41
N ASN A 100 31.18 -19.85 10.79
CA ASN A 100 31.66 -18.56 10.28
C ASN A 100 31.44 -17.39 11.26
N GLY A 101 30.80 -17.62 12.41
CA GLY A 101 30.49 -16.56 13.39
C GLY A 101 29.55 -15.47 12.84
N LEU A 102 28.64 -15.83 11.92
CA LEU A 102 27.74 -14.89 11.24
C LEU A 102 26.32 -14.99 11.78
N THR A 103 25.64 -13.84 11.88
CA THR A 103 24.17 -13.81 11.98
C THR A 103 23.54 -14.16 10.64
N PHE A 104 22.24 -14.49 10.66
CA PHE A 104 21.52 -14.83 9.42
C PHE A 104 21.54 -13.68 8.41
N VAL A 105 21.35 -12.44 8.86
CA VAL A 105 21.40 -11.25 7.99
C VAL A 105 22.79 -11.10 7.36
N GLN A 106 23.85 -11.20 8.16
CA GLN A 106 25.22 -11.10 7.67
C GLN A 106 25.56 -12.22 6.68
N LEU A 107 25.05 -13.44 6.91
CA LEU A 107 25.22 -14.53 5.96
C LEU A 107 24.53 -14.21 4.63
N ILE A 108 23.26 -13.81 4.66
CA ILE A 108 22.51 -13.43 3.45
C ILE A 108 23.22 -12.31 2.69
N GLU A 109 23.69 -11.27 3.38
CA GLU A 109 24.45 -10.17 2.79
C GLU A 109 25.78 -10.62 2.19
N SER A 110 26.48 -11.56 2.85
CA SER A 110 27.74 -12.13 2.36
C SER A 110 27.58 -12.97 1.09
N LEU A 111 26.41 -13.62 0.93
CA LEU A 111 26.10 -14.44 -0.25
C LEU A 111 25.47 -13.64 -1.40
N SER A 112 24.87 -12.50 -1.07
CA SER A 112 24.21 -11.60 -2.03
C SER A 112 25.24 -10.84 -2.87
N TYR A 113 24.77 -10.27 -3.99
CA TYR A 113 25.59 -9.38 -4.81
C TYR A 113 25.80 -8.07 -4.08
N ARG A 114 27.04 -7.55 -4.11
CA ARG A 114 27.35 -6.22 -3.62
C ARG A 114 26.89 -5.16 -4.62
N CYS A 115 26.74 -3.93 -4.16
CA CYS A 115 26.34 -2.83 -5.03
C CYS A 115 27.33 -2.66 -6.19
N GLU A 116 28.63 -2.74 -5.91
CA GLU A 116 29.71 -2.58 -6.88
C GLU A 116 29.80 -3.71 -7.91
N GLU A 117 29.16 -4.85 -7.62
CA GLU A 117 29.08 -5.99 -8.53
C GLU A 117 27.91 -5.85 -9.51
N VAL A 118 26.90 -5.04 -9.14
CA VAL A 118 25.67 -4.82 -9.91
C VAL A 118 25.68 -3.48 -10.64
N LEU A 119 26.17 -2.41 -10.02
CA LEU A 119 26.22 -1.06 -10.56
C LEU A 119 27.63 -0.74 -11.06
N LEU A 120 27.71 -0.25 -12.29
CA LEU A 120 28.96 0.20 -12.91
C LEU A 120 29.10 1.72 -12.83
N LEU A 121 28.01 2.44 -13.08
CA LEU A 121 27.97 3.90 -13.17
C LEU A 121 26.54 4.39 -12.91
N CYS A 122 26.39 5.59 -12.36
CA CYS A 122 25.13 6.32 -12.48
C CYS A 122 25.29 7.76 -12.93
N VAL A 123 24.22 8.24 -13.56
CA VAL A 123 24.05 9.62 -14.01
C VAL A 123 22.74 10.12 -13.41
N VAL A 124 22.78 11.23 -12.68
CA VAL A 124 21.60 11.85 -12.08
C VAL A 124 21.56 13.30 -12.55
N GLY A 125 20.54 13.65 -13.34
CA GLY A 125 20.55 14.88 -14.11
C GLY A 125 21.80 14.93 -15.00
N ALA A 126 22.51 16.05 -14.97
CA ALA A 126 23.76 16.23 -15.71
C ALA A 126 25.02 15.68 -15.00
N GLN A 127 24.90 15.14 -13.79
CA GLN A 127 26.06 14.71 -13.00
C GLN A 127 26.33 13.22 -13.18
N ARG A 128 27.61 12.89 -13.44
CA ARG A 128 28.09 11.52 -13.60
C ARG A 128 28.87 11.09 -12.36
N PHE A 129 28.53 9.92 -11.84
CA PHE A 129 29.14 9.32 -10.65
C PHE A 129 29.78 7.98 -11.01
N ASN A 130 30.99 7.75 -10.52
CA ASN A 130 31.66 6.46 -10.65
C ASN A 130 31.00 5.39 -9.76
N THR A 131 31.46 4.15 -9.84
CA THR A 131 30.86 3.02 -9.08
C THR A 131 30.77 3.27 -7.58
N THR A 132 31.86 3.73 -6.94
CA THR A 132 31.91 3.90 -5.49
C THR A 132 31.04 5.07 -5.02
N GLN A 133 31.06 6.19 -5.74
CA GLN A 133 30.18 7.33 -5.47
C GLN A 133 28.72 6.95 -5.69
N CYS A 134 28.44 6.17 -6.74
CA CYS A 134 27.11 5.69 -7.01
C CYS A 134 26.60 4.83 -5.86
N CYS A 135 27.36 3.80 -5.46
CA CYS A 135 26.98 2.91 -4.38
C CYS A 135 26.86 3.59 -3.02
N ALA A 136 27.61 4.68 -2.77
CA ALA A 136 27.43 5.50 -1.57
C ALA A 136 26.06 6.20 -1.50
N MET A 137 25.38 6.41 -2.64
CA MET A 137 24.02 6.97 -2.70
C MET A 137 22.92 5.91 -2.55
N PHE A 138 23.26 4.62 -2.67
CA PHE A 138 22.30 3.53 -2.56
C PHE A 138 22.27 2.95 -1.15
N VAL A 139 21.07 2.64 -0.69
CA VAL A 139 20.84 2.02 0.62
C VAL A 139 20.52 0.54 0.40
N PRO A 140 21.27 -0.39 1.03
CA PRO A 140 20.91 -1.80 1.01
C PRO A 140 19.60 -2.01 1.78
N ILE A 141 18.60 -2.62 1.14
CA ILE A 141 17.29 -2.90 1.74
C ILE A 141 16.94 -4.37 1.49
N PRO A 142 16.73 -5.16 2.55
CA PRO A 142 16.12 -6.48 2.44
C PRO A 142 14.70 -6.40 1.86
N THR A 143 14.41 -7.24 0.88
CA THR A 143 13.10 -7.31 0.22
C THR A 143 12.67 -8.75 0.02
N LEU A 144 11.44 -8.96 -0.47
CA LEU A 144 10.95 -10.30 -0.84
C LEU A 144 11.59 -10.84 -2.14
N SER A 145 12.54 -10.12 -2.72
CA SER A 145 13.42 -10.58 -3.81
C SER A 145 14.88 -10.66 -3.37
N GLY A 146 15.14 -10.75 -2.06
CA GLY A 146 16.49 -10.77 -1.49
C GLY A 146 17.01 -9.37 -1.20
N LEU A 147 18.34 -9.22 -1.19
CA LEU A 147 18.98 -7.92 -0.97
C LEU A 147 18.88 -7.05 -2.22
N CYS A 148 18.30 -5.87 -2.08
CA CYS A 148 18.21 -4.87 -3.13
C CYS A 148 18.89 -3.57 -2.73
N TYR A 149 19.19 -2.73 -3.73
CA TYR A 149 19.78 -1.43 -3.53
C TYR A 149 18.78 -0.35 -3.92
N THR A 150 18.50 0.58 -3.00
CA THR A 150 17.53 1.65 -3.21
C THR A 150 18.20 3.02 -3.23
N TYR A 151 17.98 3.76 -4.31
CA TYR A 151 18.26 5.17 -4.42
C TYR A 151 17.00 5.96 -4.04
N PHE A 152 17.04 6.67 -2.91
CA PHE A 152 15.95 7.55 -2.49
C PHE A 152 16.13 8.94 -3.10
N SER A 153 15.19 9.32 -3.96
CA SER A 153 15.15 10.65 -4.52
C SER A 153 14.74 11.68 -3.46
N SER A 154 15.43 12.81 -3.44
CA SER A 154 15.13 13.96 -2.58
C SER A 154 14.55 15.11 -3.39
N ALA A 155 14.03 16.14 -2.71
CA ALA A 155 13.53 17.35 -3.38
C ALA A 155 14.61 18.10 -4.17
N ALA A 156 15.91 17.85 -3.93
CA ALA A 156 17.00 18.41 -4.72
C ALA A 156 17.15 17.73 -6.09
N ASN A 157 16.68 16.48 -6.23
CA ASN A 157 16.81 15.68 -7.44
C ASN A 157 15.59 15.94 -8.34
N THR A 158 15.52 17.13 -8.92
CA THR A 158 14.43 17.55 -9.80
C THR A 158 14.90 17.62 -11.25
N GLN A 159 14.07 17.08 -12.13
CA GLN A 159 14.22 17.24 -13.56
C GLN A 159 13.60 18.59 -13.95
N THR A 160 14.44 19.54 -14.36
CA THR A 160 14.02 20.91 -14.73
C THR A 160 13.94 21.13 -16.24
N ALA A 161 14.31 20.13 -17.04
CA ALA A 161 14.11 20.15 -18.48
C ALA A 161 13.67 18.76 -18.98
N GLU A 162 12.93 18.76 -20.08
CA GLU A 162 12.34 17.56 -20.67
C GLU A 162 13.39 16.63 -21.28
N GLY A 163 13.10 15.33 -21.25
CA GLY A 163 13.91 14.32 -21.91
C GLY A 163 14.98 13.67 -21.02
N GLU A 164 15.72 12.77 -21.66
CA GLU A 164 16.54 11.76 -21.00
C GLU A 164 17.75 12.30 -20.24
N TYR A 165 18.35 13.38 -20.75
CA TYR A 165 19.60 13.93 -20.21
C TYR A 165 19.45 14.55 -18.81
N MET A 166 18.22 14.84 -18.38
CA MET A 166 17.93 15.33 -17.02
C MET A 166 17.29 14.27 -16.12
N GLY A 167 17.21 13.02 -16.59
CA GLY A 167 16.68 11.88 -15.85
C GLY A 167 17.69 11.24 -14.90
N VAL A 168 17.42 9.99 -14.53
CA VAL A 168 18.38 9.11 -13.86
C VAL A 168 18.75 7.96 -14.78
N THR A 169 20.05 7.70 -14.94
CA THR A 169 20.55 6.59 -15.76
C THR A 169 21.49 5.72 -14.95
N PHE A 170 21.28 4.41 -14.99
CA PHE A 170 22.09 3.42 -14.29
C PHE A 170 22.69 2.43 -15.30
N TYR A 171 24.00 2.23 -15.20
CA TYR A 171 24.72 1.20 -15.94
C TYR A 171 24.90 0.03 -15.00
N THR A 172 24.43 -1.13 -15.43
CA THR A 172 24.41 -2.34 -14.63
C THR A 172 25.25 -3.43 -15.26
N ASN A 173 25.84 -4.26 -14.41
CA ASN A 173 26.58 -5.45 -14.79
C ASN A 173 25.70 -6.68 -14.59
N ILE A 174 25.48 -7.42 -15.67
CA ILE A 174 24.77 -8.69 -15.66
C ILE A 174 25.82 -9.79 -15.84
N THR A 175 26.11 -10.54 -14.79
CA THR A 175 27.07 -11.65 -14.85
C THR A 175 26.33 -12.93 -15.23
N GLU A 176 26.47 -13.37 -16.47
CA GLU A 176 25.91 -14.65 -16.91
C GLU A 176 26.65 -15.81 -16.23
N GLY A 177 25.89 -16.84 -15.83
CA GLY A 177 26.43 -18.05 -15.21
C GLY A 177 26.77 -17.97 -13.72
N ASP A 178 26.62 -16.81 -13.07
CA ASP A 178 26.78 -16.69 -11.59
C ASP A 178 25.47 -16.91 -10.82
N TRP A 179 24.43 -17.39 -11.50
CA TRP A 179 23.13 -17.71 -10.90
C TRP A 179 23.21 -19.01 -10.10
N PRO A 180 22.54 -19.09 -8.94
CA PRO A 180 22.49 -20.34 -8.18
C PRO A 180 21.75 -21.42 -8.96
N ASP A 181 22.14 -22.68 -8.77
CA ASP A 181 21.39 -23.81 -9.32
C ASP A 181 20.03 -23.88 -8.60
N VAL A 182 18.93 -23.88 -9.35
CA VAL A 182 17.55 -23.90 -8.83
C VAL A 182 16.94 -25.27 -9.07
N ASP A 183 16.37 -25.87 -8.02
CA ASP A 183 15.66 -27.15 -8.12
C ASP A 183 14.16 -26.93 -8.40
N PRO A 184 13.66 -27.28 -9.60
CA PRO A 184 12.25 -27.10 -9.99
C PRO A 184 11.27 -27.97 -9.21
N SER A 185 11.76 -28.98 -8.48
CA SER A 185 10.93 -29.83 -7.61
C SER A 185 10.59 -29.14 -6.28
N ILE A 186 11.43 -28.20 -5.84
CA ILE A 186 11.31 -27.45 -4.58
C ILE A 186 10.78 -26.04 -4.85
N LEU A 187 11.39 -25.32 -5.79
CA LEU A 187 11.04 -23.95 -6.12
C LEU A 187 10.15 -23.85 -7.37
N ASP A 188 9.22 -22.89 -7.36
CA ASP A 188 8.35 -22.58 -8.48
C ASP A 188 9.13 -21.76 -9.50
N VAL A 189 9.65 -22.48 -10.51
CA VAL A 189 10.44 -21.89 -11.59
C VAL A 189 9.67 -20.79 -12.31
N SER A 190 8.33 -20.85 -12.38
CA SER A 190 7.53 -19.80 -13.05
C SER A 190 7.73 -18.42 -12.42
N GLN A 191 7.95 -18.38 -11.10
CA GLN A 191 8.25 -17.16 -10.35
C GLN A 191 9.73 -16.75 -10.48
N MET A 192 10.59 -17.71 -10.85
CA MET A 192 12.03 -17.53 -11.03
C MET A 192 12.44 -17.27 -12.48
N VAL A 193 11.60 -17.51 -13.51
CA VAL A 193 11.91 -17.22 -14.93
C VAL A 193 12.37 -15.77 -15.12
N LYS A 194 11.92 -14.87 -14.25
CA LYS A 194 12.37 -13.48 -14.15
C LYS A 194 13.76 -13.35 -13.49
N MET A 195 14.75 -14.15 -13.90
CA MET A 195 16.14 -13.94 -13.44
C MET A 195 16.76 -12.72 -14.14
N GLY A 196 17.72 -12.09 -13.48
CA GLY A 196 18.38 -10.88 -13.98
C GLY A 196 18.24 -9.68 -13.03
N ILE A 197 18.66 -8.52 -13.53
CA ILE A 197 18.52 -7.25 -12.80
C ILE A 197 17.12 -6.70 -13.04
N GLN A 198 16.34 -6.54 -11.97
CA GLN A 198 15.06 -5.83 -12.00
C GLN A 198 15.24 -4.43 -11.47
N VAL A 199 14.69 -3.45 -12.18
CA VAL A 199 14.63 -2.05 -11.76
C VAL A 199 13.18 -1.62 -11.58
N SER A 200 12.89 -1.01 -10.43
CA SER A 200 11.54 -0.58 -10.06
C SER A 200 11.57 0.89 -9.67
N LEU A 201 10.64 1.67 -10.22
CA LEU A 201 10.47 3.10 -9.90
C LEU A 201 9.40 3.25 -8.83
N MET A 202 9.64 4.11 -7.83
CA MET A 202 8.71 4.33 -6.73
C MET A 202 8.80 5.74 -6.15
N SER A 203 7.80 6.08 -5.33
CA SER A 203 7.88 7.23 -4.43
C SER A 203 8.87 6.96 -3.31
N ASN A 204 9.53 8.01 -2.84
CA ASN A 204 10.35 7.98 -1.62
C ASN A 204 9.54 7.60 -0.35
N LEU A 205 8.20 7.57 -0.44
CA LEU A 205 7.29 7.20 0.63
C LEU A 205 6.86 5.72 0.62
N THR A 206 7.28 4.95 -0.38
CA THR A 206 6.89 3.55 -0.55
C THR A 206 8.05 2.61 -0.16
N HIS A 207 7.78 1.62 0.68
CA HIS A 207 8.76 0.58 0.99
C HIS A 207 8.94 -0.39 -0.19
N PRO A 208 10.16 -0.77 -0.59
CA PRO A 208 10.38 -1.61 -1.76
C PRO A 208 9.99 -3.08 -1.57
N ALA A 209 9.87 -3.57 -0.33
CA ALA A 209 9.75 -5.02 -0.04
C ALA A 209 8.68 -5.76 -0.86
N LEU A 210 7.51 -5.17 -1.09
CA LEU A 210 6.44 -5.76 -1.89
C LEU A 210 6.46 -5.31 -3.35
N LEU A 211 7.01 -4.13 -3.62
CA LEU A 211 7.06 -3.56 -4.96
C LEU A 211 7.80 -4.48 -5.93
N VAL A 212 8.94 -5.00 -5.47
CA VAL A 212 9.89 -5.78 -6.28
C VAL A 212 9.32 -7.13 -6.74
N LEU A 213 8.26 -7.65 -6.11
CA LEU A 213 7.66 -8.91 -6.51
C LEU A 213 6.93 -8.83 -7.86
N GLY A 214 6.28 -7.70 -8.14
CA GLY A 214 5.32 -7.61 -9.25
C GLY A 214 5.46 -6.37 -10.11
N LYS A 215 6.16 -5.33 -9.66
CA LYS A 215 6.34 -4.07 -10.40
C LYS A 215 7.82 -3.85 -10.67
N GLY A 216 8.19 -3.71 -11.93
CA GLY A 216 9.56 -3.43 -12.34
C GLY A 216 9.84 -3.94 -13.75
N VAL A 217 10.97 -3.50 -14.27
CA VAL A 217 11.49 -3.84 -15.60
C VAL A 217 12.70 -4.73 -15.40
N ILE A 218 12.72 -5.87 -16.08
CA ILE A 218 13.89 -6.74 -16.11
C ILE A 218 14.79 -6.22 -17.21
N LEU A 219 16.06 -5.97 -16.90
CA LEU A 219 17.03 -5.46 -17.86
C LEU A 219 17.63 -6.63 -18.65
N PRO A 220 17.45 -6.66 -19.97
CA PRO A 220 18.14 -7.64 -20.81
C PRO A 220 19.62 -7.25 -20.95
N PRO A 221 20.52 -8.24 -21.07
CA PRO A 221 21.93 -7.98 -21.26
C PRO A 221 22.19 -7.41 -22.67
N GLY A 222 23.13 -6.46 -22.79
CA GLY A 222 23.44 -5.77 -24.04
C GLY A 222 22.39 -4.77 -24.52
N VAL A 223 21.43 -4.37 -23.67
CA VAL A 223 20.29 -3.53 -24.03
C VAL A 223 20.29 -2.21 -23.26
N TYR A 224 19.97 -1.14 -23.97
CA TYR A 224 19.63 0.17 -23.45
C TYR A 224 18.11 0.30 -23.28
N THR A 225 17.66 0.47 -22.05
CA THR A 225 16.24 0.54 -21.70
C THR A 225 15.87 1.96 -21.29
N THR A 226 14.91 2.57 -21.97
CA THR A 226 14.36 3.87 -21.57
C THR A 226 13.03 3.67 -20.87
N ALA A 227 12.81 4.32 -19.74
CA ALA A 227 11.56 4.36 -18.99
C ALA A 227 11.05 5.80 -18.97
N SER A 228 10.08 6.11 -19.84
CA SER A 228 9.39 7.40 -19.83
C SER A 228 8.39 7.40 -18.67
N VAL A 229 8.58 8.29 -17.71
CA VAL A 229 7.85 8.37 -16.45
C VAL A 229 6.75 9.43 -16.54
N SER A 230 5.62 9.15 -15.90
CA SER A 230 4.53 10.09 -15.67
C SER A 230 4.18 10.12 -14.18
N LEU A 231 4.14 11.33 -13.62
CA LEU A 231 3.82 11.59 -12.22
C LEU A 231 2.33 11.89 -12.07
N THR A 232 1.70 11.18 -11.12
CA THR A 232 0.37 11.52 -10.62
C THR A 232 0.47 11.86 -9.14
N GLU A 233 0.11 13.09 -8.77
CA GLU A 233 0.01 13.51 -7.38
C GLU A 233 -1.44 13.48 -6.94
N VAL A 234 -1.75 12.67 -5.93
CA VAL A 234 -3.08 12.63 -5.33
C VAL A 234 -3.04 13.40 -4.01
N ARG A 235 -3.87 14.45 -3.88
CA ARG A 235 -3.97 15.29 -2.69
C ARG A 235 -5.29 15.10 -1.97
N ASP A 236 -5.16 14.86 -0.67
CA ASP A 236 -6.23 14.52 0.25
C ASP A 236 -6.53 15.63 1.26
N THR A 237 -5.96 16.82 1.05
CA THR A 237 -6.03 17.96 1.99
C THR A 237 -7.45 18.48 2.23
N GLY A 238 -8.40 18.15 1.36
CA GLY A 238 -9.79 18.61 1.40
C GLY A 238 -10.78 17.74 2.18
N LEU A 239 -10.32 16.69 2.87
CA LEU A 239 -11.22 15.67 3.42
C LEU A 239 -11.70 15.95 4.85
N LYS A 240 -10.93 16.70 5.64
CA LYS A 240 -11.32 17.07 6.99
C LYS A 240 -12.24 18.28 6.97
N THR A 241 -13.53 18.07 7.20
CA THR A 241 -14.47 19.16 7.44
C THR A 241 -14.48 19.53 8.93
N ARG A 242 -15.02 20.71 9.29
CA ARG A 242 -15.19 21.11 10.71
C ARG A 242 -16.05 20.13 11.53
N ILE A 243 -16.80 19.26 10.86
CA ILE A 243 -17.73 18.30 11.46
C ILE A 243 -17.02 16.99 11.79
N ASP A 244 -15.84 16.73 11.21
CA ASP A 244 -15.08 15.49 11.36
C ASP A 244 -14.18 15.51 12.62
N LEU A 245 -14.82 15.63 13.79
CA LEU A 245 -14.15 15.65 15.10
C LEU A 245 -13.37 14.35 15.41
N SER A 246 -13.72 13.23 14.77
CA SER A 246 -13.08 11.92 14.97
C SER A 246 -11.96 11.60 13.98
N GLU A 247 -11.72 12.44 12.95
CA GLU A 247 -10.74 12.13 11.90
C GLU A 247 -9.35 12.70 12.26
N THR A 248 -8.37 11.81 12.32
CA THR A 248 -6.97 12.14 12.60
C THR A 248 -6.42 13.00 11.45
N SER A 249 -5.61 14.01 11.80
CA SER A 249 -4.93 14.82 10.78
C SER A 249 -3.99 13.95 9.97
N CYS A 250 -4.01 14.11 8.64
CA CYS A 250 -3.04 13.48 7.77
C CYS A 250 -1.61 13.97 8.08
N VAL A 251 -0.62 13.17 7.72
CA VAL A 251 0.81 13.47 7.89
C VAL A 251 1.33 14.05 6.58
N SER A 252 2.12 15.13 6.68
CA SER A 252 2.76 15.78 5.54
C SER A 252 3.98 14.97 5.06
N LEU A 253 4.30 15.07 3.76
CA LEU A 253 5.31 14.21 3.12
C LEU A 253 6.72 14.44 3.67
N ASP A 254 7.04 15.67 4.06
CA ASP A 254 8.31 16.10 4.64
C ASP A 254 8.64 15.44 5.98
N LYS A 255 7.62 14.95 6.70
CA LYS A 255 7.77 14.31 8.02
C LYS A 255 8.00 12.80 7.95
N VAL A 256 7.98 12.22 6.75
CA VAL A 256 8.06 10.78 6.56
C VAL A 256 9.36 10.46 5.85
N SER A 257 10.24 9.72 6.53
CA SER A 257 11.53 9.33 5.98
C SER A 257 11.90 7.93 6.45
N TYR A 258 12.18 7.04 5.50
CA TYR A 258 12.68 5.70 5.82
C TYR A 258 14.03 5.77 6.55
N LEU A 259 14.91 6.70 6.16
CA LEU A 259 16.24 6.84 6.75
C LEU A 259 16.23 7.53 8.12
N GLY A 260 15.29 8.45 8.33
CA GLY A 260 15.20 9.24 9.57
C GLY A 260 14.33 8.59 10.65
N ASP A 261 13.22 7.95 10.26
CA ASP A 261 12.25 7.31 11.17
C ASP A 261 11.68 6.05 10.51
N PRO A 262 12.43 4.93 10.50
CA PRO A 262 11.98 3.69 9.87
C PRO A 262 10.66 3.18 10.47
N GLU A 263 10.48 3.24 11.80
CA GLU A 263 9.26 2.75 12.45
C GLU A 263 8.05 3.63 12.09
N GLY A 264 8.20 4.95 12.10
CA GLY A 264 7.17 5.86 11.61
C GLY A 264 6.84 5.66 10.14
N PHE A 265 7.83 5.32 9.30
CA PHE A 265 7.65 5.01 7.88
C PHE A 265 6.73 3.80 7.65
N PHE A 266 6.78 2.78 8.51
CA PHE A 266 5.88 1.63 8.46
C PHE A 266 4.49 1.88 9.04
N THR A 267 4.25 3.06 9.64
CA THR A 267 2.91 3.44 10.13
C THR A 267 2.13 4.31 9.14
N VAL A 268 2.68 4.66 7.98
CA VAL A 268 1.95 5.45 6.97
C VAL A 268 1.12 4.54 6.07
N GLU A 269 -0.03 5.02 5.60
CA GLU A 269 -1.05 4.25 4.87
C GLU A 269 -0.49 3.25 3.84
N HIS A 270 0.46 3.66 2.98
CA HIS A 270 1.03 2.79 1.94
C HIS A 270 1.92 1.66 2.46
N ASN A 271 2.55 1.85 3.62
CA ASN A 271 3.44 0.85 4.23
C ASN A 271 2.79 0.16 5.44
N CYS A 272 1.63 0.65 5.87
CA CYS A 272 1.02 0.23 7.13
C CYS A 272 0.59 -1.23 7.13
N ASP A 273 0.18 -1.76 5.98
CA ASP A 273 -0.15 -3.18 5.86
C ASP A 273 1.08 -4.06 6.08
N LEU A 274 2.22 -3.65 5.54
CA LEU A 274 3.49 -4.33 5.75
C LEU A 274 3.96 -4.18 7.21
N GLY A 275 3.86 -2.98 7.78
CA GLY A 275 4.18 -2.72 9.19
C GLY A 275 3.29 -3.50 10.17
N ALA A 276 1.99 -3.60 9.88
CA ALA A 276 1.03 -4.37 10.66
C ALA A 276 1.31 -5.87 10.58
N ALA A 277 1.57 -6.40 9.39
CA ALA A 277 1.96 -7.80 9.21
C ALA A 277 3.24 -8.13 9.98
N ARG A 278 4.28 -7.27 9.88
CA ARG A 278 5.51 -7.38 10.67
C ARG A 278 5.21 -7.40 12.16
N SER A 279 4.47 -6.42 12.69
CA SER A 279 4.15 -6.33 14.12
C SER A 279 3.43 -7.58 14.63
N CYS A 280 2.52 -8.14 13.82
CA CYS A 280 1.78 -9.34 14.20
C CYS A 280 2.66 -10.59 14.20
N VAL A 281 3.58 -10.72 13.24
CA VAL A 281 4.51 -11.86 13.23
C VAL A 281 5.49 -11.82 14.38
N HIS A 282 6.00 -10.63 14.70
CA HIS A 282 6.81 -10.46 15.90
C HIS A 282 6.03 -10.90 17.15
N GLN A 283 4.74 -10.55 17.25
CA GLN A 283 3.89 -10.93 18.38
C GLN A 283 3.61 -12.44 18.45
N PHE A 284 3.39 -13.11 17.31
CA PHE A 284 3.01 -14.53 17.29
C PHE A 284 4.19 -15.49 17.37
N TYR A 285 5.29 -15.14 16.72
CA TYR A 285 6.40 -16.08 16.49
C TYR A 285 7.71 -15.68 17.16
N ASN A 286 7.79 -14.45 17.68
CA ASN A 286 9.03 -13.91 18.26
C ASN A 286 10.24 -14.08 17.32
N CYS A 287 9.99 -13.88 16.02
CA CYS A 287 10.98 -13.98 14.95
C CYS A 287 10.73 -12.88 13.90
N THR A 288 11.69 -12.69 13.00
CA THR A 288 11.56 -11.75 11.90
C THR A 288 11.87 -12.41 10.56
N ASN A 289 11.25 -11.91 9.50
CA ASN A 289 11.54 -12.31 8.12
C ASN A 289 12.64 -11.40 7.57
N TYR A 290 13.54 -11.92 6.75
CA TYR A 290 14.61 -11.13 6.13
C TYR A 290 14.11 -9.82 5.51
N ALA A 291 13.09 -9.90 4.65
CA ALA A 291 12.49 -8.77 3.93
C ALA A 291 11.78 -7.74 4.83
N MET A 292 11.49 -8.13 6.06
CA MET A 292 10.82 -7.29 7.05
C MET A 292 11.73 -6.98 8.24
N ASN A 293 12.99 -7.42 8.21
CA ASN A 293 13.90 -7.16 9.28
C ASN A 293 14.33 -5.69 9.23
N MET A 294 14.27 -5.03 10.38
CA MET A 294 14.84 -3.69 10.51
C MET A 294 16.01 -3.76 11.46
N THR A 295 16.99 -2.90 11.21
CA THR A 295 18.30 -2.78 11.86
C THR A 295 18.31 -2.71 13.39
N HIS A 296 17.15 -2.69 14.06
CA HIS A 296 17.03 -2.54 15.51
C HIS A 296 16.42 -3.74 16.25
N GLY A 297 15.97 -4.79 15.55
CA GLY A 297 15.43 -5.99 16.20
C GLY A 297 16.42 -7.16 16.18
N ASN A 298 16.99 -7.53 17.34
CA ASN A 298 17.83 -8.73 17.49
C ASN A 298 17.02 -10.05 17.45
N LEU A 299 15.90 -10.07 16.73
CA LEU A 299 15.06 -11.26 16.67
C LEU A 299 15.67 -12.28 15.71
N PRO A 300 15.59 -13.58 16.05
CA PRO A 300 16.07 -14.62 15.17
C PRO A 300 15.24 -14.67 13.88
N PRO A 301 15.80 -15.17 12.77
CA PRO A 301 15.04 -15.40 11.56
C PRO A 301 13.94 -16.43 11.82
N CYS A 302 12.78 -16.23 11.20
CA CYS A 302 11.71 -17.22 11.25
C CYS A 302 12.13 -18.51 10.52
N LEU A 303 11.74 -19.66 11.07
CA LEU A 303 11.77 -20.93 10.33
C LEU A 303 10.90 -20.82 9.06
N LEU A 304 11.24 -21.58 8.01
CA LEU A 304 10.51 -21.52 6.74
C LEU A 304 9.00 -21.81 6.91
N VAL A 305 8.65 -22.73 7.81
CA VAL A 305 7.26 -23.04 8.19
C VAL A 305 6.53 -21.80 8.73
N ASN A 306 7.17 -21.02 9.61
CA ASN A 306 6.60 -19.80 10.16
C ASN A 306 6.54 -18.68 9.10
N HIS A 307 7.53 -18.65 8.20
CA HIS A 307 7.61 -17.71 7.08
C HIS A 307 6.47 -17.91 6.07
N LEU A 308 6.14 -19.16 5.73
CA LEU A 308 4.97 -19.51 4.92
C LEU A 308 3.67 -18.97 5.53
N HIS A 309 3.52 -19.10 6.85
CA HIS A 309 2.33 -18.58 7.51
C HIS A 309 2.29 -17.04 7.57
N LEU A 310 3.42 -16.38 7.83
CA LEU A 310 3.55 -14.93 7.70
C LEU A 310 3.09 -14.46 6.32
N HIS A 311 3.52 -15.15 5.27
CA HIS A 311 3.22 -14.76 3.91
C HIS A 311 1.74 -14.91 3.57
N TRP A 312 1.12 -16.00 4.03
CA TRP A 312 -0.33 -16.19 3.94
C TRP A 312 -1.10 -15.09 4.67
N LEU A 313 -0.64 -14.73 5.88
CA LEU A 313 -1.26 -13.65 6.65
C LEU A 313 -1.15 -12.32 5.89
N LEU A 314 0.02 -12.02 5.31
CA LEU A 314 0.27 -10.82 4.53
C LEU A 314 -0.65 -10.74 3.30
N LEU A 315 -0.84 -11.82 2.55
CA LEU A 315 -1.79 -11.84 1.43
C LEU A 315 -3.21 -11.49 1.87
N ARG A 316 -3.63 -12.06 3.00
CA ARG A 316 -4.96 -11.83 3.55
C ARG A 316 -5.13 -10.39 4.00
N VAL A 317 -4.10 -9.78 4.59
CA VAL A 317 -4.06 -8.34 4.92
C VAL A 317 -4.25 -7.49 3.66
N LEU A 318 -3.52 -7.84 2.60
CA LEU A 318 -3.53 -7.14 1.31
C LEU A 318 -4.84 -7.37 0.53
N GLY A 319 -5.79 -8.14 1.07
CA GLY A 319 -7.05 -8.46 0.40
C GLY A 319 -6.86 -9.31 -0.86
N ILE A 320 -5.68 -9.92 -1.03
CA ILE A 320 -5.41 -10.85 -2.12
C ILE A 320 -6.07 -12.16 -1.71
N ASN A 321 -7.30 -12.33 -2.19
CA ASN A 321 -8.15 -13.45 -1.86
C ASN A 321 -7.59 -14.71 -2.54
N THR A 322 -6.78 -15.48 -1.82
CA THR A 322 -6.38 -16.83 -2.24
C THR A 322 -7.60 -17.72 -2.13
N ARG A 323 -8.42 -17.72 -3.19
CA ARG A 323 -9.75 -18.34 -3.25
C ARG A 323 -9.74 -19.87 -3.21
N LYS A 324 -8.68 -20.50 -2.71
CA LYS A 324 -8.58 -21.95 -2.50
C LYS A 324 -8.04 -22.22 -1.10
N GLU A 325 -8.94 -22.59 -0.20
CA GLU A 325 -8.77 -23.66 0.78
C GLU A 325 -7.32 -24.06 1.13
N THR A 326 -6.65 -23.29 1.99
CA THR A 326 -5.48 -23.77 2.74
C THR A 326 -5.75 -23.71 4.24
N ASN A 327 -6.93 -24.18 4.65
CA ASN A 327 -7.26 -24.25 6.07
C ASN A 327 -6.92 -25.59 6.73
N GLU A 328 -6.45 -26.62 6.00
CA GLU A 328 -6.31 -27.94 6.66
C GLU A 328 -5.09 -28.82 6.31
N TYR A 329 -4.32 -28.58 5.24
CA TYR A 329 -3.43 -29.66 4.74
C TYR A 329 -1.96 -29.35 4.45
N VAL A 330 -1.49 -28.10 4.51
CA VAL A 330 -0.10 -27.82 4.08
C VAL A 330 0.94 -28.26 5.13
N LEU A 331 0.55 -28.47 6.38
CA LEU A 331 1.44 -28.98 7.42
C LEU A 331 0.63 -29.98 8.25
N GLY A 332 0.84 -31.29 8.07
CA GLY A 332 0.23 -32.34 8.90
C GLY A 332 0.60 -32.28 10.40
N ALA A 333 1.31 -31.23 10.82
CA ALA A 333 1.58 -30.90 12.21
C ALA A 333 0.58 -29.83 12.66
N LYS A 334 -0.02 -30.03 13.85
CA LYS A 334 -0.66 -28.97 14.65
C LYS A 334 0.39 -27.92 15.05
N ALA A 335 0.93 -27.18 14.09
CA ALA A 335 1.66 -25.97 14.38
C ALA A 335 0.70 -25.04 15.14
N ASN A 336 1.20 -24.32 16.13
CA ASN A 336 0.45 -23.29 16.86
C ASN A 336 0.13 -22.13 15.91
N VAL A 337 -0.74 -22.38 14.94
CA VAL A 337 -1.27 -21.39 14.02
C VAL A 337 -2.27 -20.59 14.86
N PRO A 338 -2.01 -19.30 15.16
CA PRO A 338 -3.01 -18.46 15.78
C PRO A 338 -4.27 -18.49 14.92
N ASP A 339 -5.41 -18.65 15.59
CA ASP A 339 -6.71 -18.60 14.94
C ASP A 339 -6.76 -17.41 13.97
N THR A 340 -7.27 -17.65 12.76
CA THR A 340 -7.50 -16.61 11.76
C THR A 340 -8.19 -15.37 12.33
N HIS A 341 -9.07 -15.54 13.32
CA HIS A 341 -9.70 -14.44 14.05
C HIS A 341 -8.69 -13.63 14.89
N LEU A 342 -7.76 -14.31 15.57
CA LEU A 342 -6.71 -13.66 16.35
C LEU A 342 -5.73 -12.89 15.47
N ALA A 343 -5.38 -13.44 14.31
CA ALA A 343 -4.49 -12.79 13.36
C ALA A 343 -5.15 -11.54 12.76
N LEU A 344 -6.42 -11.62 12.35
CA LEU A 344 -7.20 -10.47 11.90
C LEU A 344 -7.39 -9.41 13.00
N ALA A 345 -7.60 -9.84 14.25
CA ALA A 345 -7.68 -8.93 15.39
C ALA A 345 -6.35 -8.20 15.62
N CYS A 346 -5.22 -8.89 15.50
CA CYS A 346 -3.90 -8.28 15.58
C CYS A 346 -3.71 -7.23 14.48
N ILE A 347 -4.00 -7.57 13.23
CA ILE A 347 -3.89 -6.64 12.09
C ILE A 347 -4.77 -5.42 12.31
N LYS A 348 -6.03 -5.62 12.72
CA LYS A 348 -6.96 -4.53 13.01
C LYS A 348 -6.42 -3.62 14.11
N LYS A 349 -5.85 -4.18 15.17
CA LYS A 349 -5.22 -3.43 16.27
C LYS A 349 -3.98 -2.67 15.81
N ALA A 350 -3.12 -3.29 14.99
CA ALA A 350 -1.92 -2.65 14.45
C ALA A 350 -2.30 -1.50 13.50
N ARG A 351 -3.34 -1.68 12.68
CA ARG A 351 -3.85 -0.66 11.75
C ARG A 351 -4.42 0.59 12.45
N VAL A 352 -4.75 0.52 13.74
CA VAL A 352 -5.15 1.72 14.52
C VAL A 352 -4.02 2.76 14.56
N LYS A 353 -2.76 2.32 14.45
CA LYS A 353 -1.59 3.23 14.39
C LYS A 353 -1.35 3.79 12.98
N CYS A 354 -2.09 3.35 11.96
CA CYS A 354 -1.90 3.83 10.59
C CYS A 354 -2.24 5.32 10.51
N ARG A 355 -1.32 6.08 9.92
CA ARG A 355 -1.48 7.49 9.64
C ARG A 355 -1.67 7.68 8.14
N ARG A 356 -2.70 8.43 7.77
CA ARG A 356 -2.95 8.81 6.38
C ARG A 356 -1.94 9.85 5.93
N LEU A 357 -1.49 9.81 4.68
CA LEU A 357 -0.68 10.88 4.09
C LEU A 357 -1.58 11.96 3.49
N CYS A 358 -1.17 13.23 3.60
CA CYS A 358 -1.93 14.34 3.02
C CYS A 358 -1.85 14.39 1.49
N ALA A 359 -0.80 13.79 0.94
CA ALA A 359 -0.58 13.67 -0.49
C ALA A 359 0.13 12.34 -0.76
N ARG A 360 0.04 11.84 -1.99
CA ARG A 360 0.81 10.70 -2.45
C ARG A 360 1.22 10.91 -3.89
N GLN A 361 2.37 10.33 -4.25
CA GLN A 361 2.93 10.40 -5.59
C GLN A 361 2.94 8.98 -6.17
N ASP A 362 2.20 8.80 -7.26
CA ASP A 362 2.18 7.58 -8.04
C ASP A 362 2.98 7.80 -9.32
N PHE A 363 3.90 6.87 -9.60
CA PHE A 363 4.70 6.88 -10.81
C PHE A 363 4.22 5.78 -11.73
N THR A 364 3.88 6.15 -12.95
CA THR A 364 3.63 5.21 -14.05
C THR A 364 4.71 5.39 -15.09
N TYR A 365 5.03 4.33 -15.83
CA TYR A 365 6.07 4.43 -16.85
C TYR A 365 5.82 3.50 -18.02
N THR A 366 6.36 3.89 -19.16
CA THR A 366 6.41 3.08 -20.38
C THR A 366 7.85 2.82 -20.74
N THR A 367 8.16 1.58 -21.17
CA THR A 367 9.53 1.16 -21.44
C THR A 367 9.77 0.81 -22.88
N ASN A 368 10.90 1.27 -23.42
CA ASN A 368 11.40 0.86 -24.72
C ASN A 368 12.80 0.27 -24.55
N HIS A 369 13.11 -0.74 -25.38
CA HIS A 369 14.37 -1.46 -25.35
C HIS A 369 15.08 -1.29 -26.69
N LEU A 370 16.33 -0.85 -26.65
CA LEU A 370 17.17 -0.68 -27.82
C LEU A 370 18.48 -1.45 -27.63
N PRO A 371 18.87 -2.34 -28.56
CA PRO A 371 20.16 -3.03 -28.44
C PRO A 371 21.30 -2.03 -28.50
N ILE A 372 22.32 -2.20 -27.64
CA ILE A 372 23.49 -1.34 -27.63
C ILE A 372 24.31 -1.61 -28.90
N PRO A 373 24.64 -0.59 -29.73
CA PRO A 373 25.46 -0.80 -30.92
C PRO A 373 26.81 -1.44 -30.58
N ARG A 374 27.24 -2.45 -31.36
CA ARG A 374 28.44 -3.26 -31.06
C ARG A 374 29.70 -2.44 -30.76
N ARG A 375 29.94 -1.35 -31.50
CA ARG A 375 31.10 -0.47 -31.28
C ARG A 375 31.05 0.21 -29.90
N LEU A 376 29.87 0.70 -29.52
CA LEU A 376 29.67 1.32 -28.21
C LEU A 376 29.78 0.26 -27.11
N TYR A 377 29.21 -0.93 -27.32
CA TYR A 377 29.29 -2.03 -26.37
C TYR A 377 30.74 -2.46 -26.09
N GLN A 378 31.57 -2.56 -27.13
CA GLN A 378 33.01 -2.85 -26.97
C GLN A 378 33.72 -1.78 -26.13
N HIS A 379 33.43 -0.51 -26.40
CA HIS A 379 34.01 0.59 -25.63
C HIS A 379 33.59 0.56 -24.15
N LEU A 380 32.31 0.31 -23.87
CA LEU A 380 31.82 0.18 -22.50
C LEU A 380 32.46 -1.03 -21.78
N ARG A 381 32.66 -2.13 -22.50
CA ARG A 381 33.31 -3.34 -21.96
C ARG A 381 34.76 -3.06 -21.55
N GLU A 382 35.49 -2.30 -22.37
CA GLU A 382 36.85 -1.86 -22.08
C GLU A 382 36.89 -0.86 -20.92
N GLU A 383 36.02 0.16 -20.95
CA GLU A 383 35.92 1.20 -19.92
C GLU A 383 35.66 0.61 -18.53
N PHE A 384 34.75 -0.38 -18.45
CA PHE A 384 34.40 -1.03 -17.18
C PHE A 384 35.23 -2.29 -16.88
N SER A 385 36.20 -2.65 -17.73
CA SER A 385 37.06 -3.84 -17.54
C SER A 385 36.26 -5.11 -17.24
N LEU A 386 35.18 -5.35 -17.99
CA LEU A 386 34.24 -6.44 -17.69
C LEU A 386 34.85 -7.82 -17.95
N ALA A 387 34.59 -8.74 -17.03
CA ALA A 387 35.00 -10.13 -17.15
C ALA A 387 34.28 -10.85 -18.31
N ASN A 388 34.85 -11.97 -18.74
CA ASN A 388 34.19 -12.83 -19.73
C ASN A 388 32.89 -13.43 -19.13
N GLY A 389 31.78 -13.30 -19.87
CA GLY A 389 30.44 -13.67 -19.41
C GLY A 389 29.68 -12.54 -18.67
N SER A 390 30.31 -11.38 -18.47
CA SER A 390 29.61 -10.18 -17.97
C SER A 390 29.13 -9.31 -19.12
N GLU A 391 27.90 -8.85 -19.03
CA GLU A 391 27.25 -7.98 -20.01
C GLU A 391 26.78 -6.67 -19.37
N VAL A 392 26.76 -5.60 -20.18
CA VAL A 392 26.23 -4.30 -19.74
C VAL A 392 24.75 -4.22 -20.08
N ALA A 393 23.93 -3.81 -19.12
CA ALA A 393 22.59 -3.33 -19.38
C ALA A 393 22.41 -1.93 -18.80
N ILE A 394 21.72 -1.06 -19.55
CA ILE A 394 21.55 0.34 -19.17
C ILE A 394 20.06 0.60 -19.00
N ILE A 395 19.69 1.34 -17.97
CA ILE A 395 18.34 1.89 -17.83
C ILE A 395 18.38 3.39 -17.59
N SER A 396 17.58 4.13 -18.33
CA SER A 396 17.33 5.55 -18.08
C SER A 396 15.87 5.78 -17.76
N ALA A 397 15.57 6.50 -16.68
CA ALA A 397 14.23 6.91 -16.28
C ALA A 397 14.13 8.43 -16.27
N PHE A 398 13.18 8.98 -17.01
CA PHE A 398 13.03 10.42 -17.22
C PHE A 398 11.58 10.82 -17.51
N TYR A 399 11.25 12.08 -17.31
CA TYR A 399 9.98 12.66 -17.77
C TYR A 399 10.10 13.10 -19.23
N SER A 400 9.20 12.62 -20.09
CA SER A 400 9.15 13.09 -21.48
C SER A 400 8.67 14.54 -21.55
N ASP A 401 7.69 14.89 -20.72
CA ASP A 401 7.15 16.24 -20.58
C ASP A 401 7.18 16.65 -19.11
N LEU A 402 7.40 17.93 -18.82
CA LEU A 402 7.34 18.46 -17.44
C LEU A 402 5.90 18.74 -16.99
N ARG A 403 5.04 17.75 -17.20
CA ARG A 403 3.62 17.80 -16.83
C ARG A 403 3.29 16.68 -15.86
N TYR A 404 2.44 16.97 -14.90
CA TYR A 404 1.98 15.98 -13.93
C TYR A 404 0.47 16.05 -13.74
N THR A 405 -0.11 14.91 -13.39
CA THR A 405 -1.54 14.81 -13.15
C THR A 405 -1.81 15.04 -11.66
N GLU A 406 -2.54 16.10 -11.33
CA GLU A 406 -3.01 16.34 -9.97
C GLU A 406 -4.44 15.79 -9.82
N VAL A 407 -4.63 14.89 -8.85
CA VAL A 407 -5.93 14.36 -8.45
C VAL A 407 -6.26 14.91 -7.07
N LYS A 408 -7.17 15.88 -7.01
CA LYS A 408 -7.66 16.40 -5.73
C LYS A 408 -8.97 15.73 -5.36
N MET A 409 -9.04 15.21 -4.14
CA MET A 409 -10.24 14.60 -3.60
C MET A 409 -10.84 15.51 -2.53
N TRP A 410 -12.14 15.76 -2.63
CA TRP A 410 -12.89 16.62 -1.69
C TRP A 410 -14.12 15.88 -1.17
N ARG A 411 -14.50 16.16 0.08
CA ARG A 411 -15.86 15.86 0.57
C ARG A 411 -16.81 16.97 0.14
N LYS A 412 -18.10 16.63 0.01
CA LYS A 412 -19.14 17.64 -0.13
C LYS A 412 -19.17 18.53 1.10
N ASP A 413 -19.29 19.82 0.89
CA ASP A 413 -19.49 20.76 1.99
C ASP A 413 -20.90 20.58 2.60
N LEU A 414 -21.11 21.06 3.83
CA LEU A 414 -22.42 21.01 4.50
C LEU A 414 -23.51 21.67 3.64
N ALA A 415 -23.17 22.74 2.92
CA ALA A 415 -24.08 23.41 2.00
C ALA A 415 -24.55 22.49 0.85
N GLU A 416 -23.63 21.71 0.26
CA GLU A 416 -23.96 20.74 -0.79
C GLU A 416 -24.78 19.58 -0.23
N LEU A 417 -24.48 19.12 0.99
CA LEU A 417 -25.26 18.07 1.67
C LEU A 417 -26.68 18.54 1.97
N LEU A 418 -26.84 19.74 2.53
CA LEU A 418 -28.14 20.33 2.84
C LEU A 418 -28.94 20.59 1.56
N SER A 419 -28.28 21.05 0.50
CA SER A 419 -28.90 21.22 -0.83
C SER A 419 -29.39 19.87 -1.38
N ALA A 420 -28.57 18.82 -1.33
CA ALA A 420 -28.96 17.49 -1.78
C ALA A 420 -30.12 16.90 -0.95
N LEU A 421 -30.04 17.01 0.39
CA LEU A 421 -31.12 16.59 1.29
C LEU A 421 -32.41 17.36 0.99
N GLY A 422 -32.33 18.68 0.85
CA GLY A 422 -33.46 19.53 0.50
C GLY A 422 -34.09 19.17 -0.84
N GLY A 423 -33.28 18.82 -1.84
CA GLY A 423 -33.74 18.31 -3.13
C GLY A 423 -34.51 16.99 -3.00
N TYR A 424 -33.95 16.02 -2.26
CA TYR A 424 -34.63 14.74 -2.03
C TYR A 424 -35.91 14.89 -1.21
N THR A 425 -35.90 15.65 -0.11
CA THR A 425 -37.10 15.87 0.71
C THR A 425 -38.17 16.66 -0.03
N GLY A 426 -37.77 17.66 -0.82
CA GLY A 426 -38.67 18.45 -1.64
C GLY A 426 -39.35 17.61 -2.71
N VAL A 427 -38.61 16.74 -3.41
CA VAL A 427 -39.15 15.89 -4.49
C VAL A 427 -40.02 14.76 -3.94
N PHE A 428 -39.59 14.08 -2.88
CA PHE A 428 -40.28 12.87 -2.41
C PHE A 428 -41.38 13.12 -1.37
N LEU A 429 -41.24 14.15 -0.54
CA LEU A 429 -42.21 14.46 0.52
C LEU A 429 -43.02 15.72 0.21
N GLY A 430 -42.58 16.57 -0.73
CA GLY A 430 -43.14 17.91 -0.91
C GLY A 430 -42.90 18.83 0.30
N CYS A 431 -42.07 18.40 1.25
CA CYS A 431 -41.82 19.11 2.49
C CYS A 431 -40.59 19.99 2.36
N SER A 432 -40.72 21.24 2.81
CA SER A 432 -39.59 22.15 2.99
C SER A 432 -39.18 22.18 4.46
N PHE A 433 -38.08 22.89 4.76
CA PHE A 433 -37.69 23.19 6.14
C PHE A 433 -38.79 23.93 6.91
N VAL A 434 -39.59 24.75 6.21
CA VAL A 434 -40.74 25.46 6.80
C VAL A 434 -41.79 24.47 7.27
N THR A 435 -42.13 23.47 6.45
CA THR A 435 -43.09 22.40 6.80
C THR A 435 -42.62 21.59 8.03
N PHE A 436 -41.32 21.36 8.15
CA PHE A 436 -40.75 20.70 9.34
C PHE A 436 -40.87 21.57 10.60
N MET A 437 -40.61 22.87 10.49
CA MET A 437 -40.80 23.81 11.61
C MET A 437 -42.26 23.96 12.01
N GLU A 438 -43.19 24.01 11.06
CA GLU A 438 -44.63 24.00 11.33
C GLU A 438 -45.04 22.75 12.09
N LEU A 439 -44.53 21.57 11.70
CA LEU A 439 -44.80 20.31 12.40
C LEU A 439 -44.26 20.33 13.84
N LEU A 440 -43.06 20.87 14.07
CA LEU A 440 -42.50 21.00 15.42
C LEU A 440 -43.33 21.94 16.31
N VAL A 441 -43.78 23.07 15.77
CA VAL A 441 -44.66 24.01 16.49
C VAL A 441 -45.99 23.34 16.82
N TYR A 442 -46.59 22.62 15.87
CA TYR A 442 -47.82 21.87 16.09
C TYR A 442 -47.66 20.83 17.20
N ILE A 443 -46.59 20.01 17.16
CA ILE A 443 -46.29 19.02 18.20
C ILE A 443 -46.07 19.71 19.56
N GLY A 444 -45.35 20.84 19.60
CA GLY A 444 -45.13 21.62 20.82
C GLY A 444 -46.42 22.15 21.43
N LEU A 445 -47.34 22.67 20.61
CA LEU A 445 -48.65 23.13 21.07
C LEU A 445 -49.53 21.98 21.57
N VAL A 446 -49.60 20.88 20.82
CA VAL A 446 -50.38 19.69 21.22
C VAL A 446 -49.86 19.11 22.53
N THR A 447 -48.54 18.98 22.68
CA THR A 447 -47.94 18.49 23.92
C THR A 447 -48.18 19.45 25.09
N ALA A 448 -48.15 20.76 24.88
CA ALA A 448 -48.49 21.74 25.92
C ALA A 448 -49.96 21.65 26.36
N VAL A 449 -50.90 21.50 25.43
CA VAL A 449 -52.33 21.27 25.74
C VAL A 449 -52.50 19.96 26.51
N TRP A 450 -51.90 18.87 26.02
CA TRP A 450 -51.92 17.57 26.70
C TRP A 450 -51.35 17.64 28.11
N VAL A 451 -50.23 18.34 28.33
CA VAL A 451 -49.64 18.52 29.67
C VAL A 451 -50.55 19.37 30.56
N LYS A 452 -51.26 20.37 30.00
CA LYS A 452 -52.21 21.19 30.74
C LYS A 452 -53.43 20.38 31.16
N ASP A 453 -54.01 19.60 30.26
CA ASP A 453 -55.14 18.72 30.54
C ASP A 453 -54.75 17.59 31.49
N LEU A 454 -53.55 17.02 31.36
CA LEU A 454 -53.02 16.04 32.31
C LEU A 454 -52.79 16.66 33.69
N ARG A 455 -52.27 17.89 33.79
CA ARG A 455 -52.15 18.63 35.07
C ARG A 455 -53.51 19.01 35.65
N PHE A 456 -54.52 19.25 34.82
CA PHE A 456 -55.88 19.55 35.25
C PHE A 456 -56.54 18.29 35.81
N TRP A 457 -56.39 17.16 35.10
CA TRP A 457 -56.85 15.84 35.55
C TRP A 457 -56.15 15.37 36.83
N LEU A 458 -54.84 15.54 36.94
CA LEU A 458 -54.07 15.23 38.16
C LEU A 458 -54.41 16.13 39.35
N ARG A 459 -54.97 17.32 39.11
CA ARG A 459 -55.47 18.21 40.18
C ARG A 459 -56.88 17.85 40.67
N GLY A 460 -57.53 16.85 40.05
CA GLY A 460 -58.83 16.35 40.52
C GLY A 460 -59.97 17.38 40.41
N GLU A 461 -59.83 18.41 39.57
CA GLU A 461 -60.90 19.38 39.35
C GLU A 461 -61.90 18.81 38.34
N VAL A 462 -63.10 18.51 38.85
CA VAL A 462 -64.22 17.94 38.10
C VAL A 462 -64.71 18.95 37.06
N HIS A 463 -64.84 18.52 35.81
CA HIS A 463 -65.42 19.31 34.72
C HIS A 463 -66.79 19.87 35.16
N PRO A 464 -67.04 21.19 35.05
CA PRO A 464 -68.38 21.73 35.26
C PRO A 464 -69.29 21.25 34.13
N THR A 465 -70.14 20.28 34.46
CA THR A 465 -71.24 19.84 33.61
C THR A 465 -72.19 20.99 33.35
N ALA A 466 -72.49 21.21 32.07
CA ALA A 466 -73.51 22.10 31.56
C ALA A 466 -74.87 21.92 32.26
N LYS A 467 -75.37 23.01 32.84
CA LYS A 467 -76.74 23.37 33.23
C LYS A 467 -76.59 24.81 33.76
N ASP A 468 -77.16 25.86 33.18
CA ASP A 468 -78.57 26.06 32.91
C ASP A 468 -78.80 27.03 31.73
N THR A 469 -79.83 26.74 30.93
CA THR A 469 -80.55 27.71 30.10
C THR A 469 -81.45 28.58 30.97
N PRO A 470 -81.68 29.84 30.57
CA PRO A 470 -83.04 30.22 30.22
C PRO A 470 -83.14 30.89 28.84
N ASP A 471 -84.21 30.51 28.15
CA ASP A 471 -85.14 31.29 27.31
C ASP A 471 -84.92 32.81 27.27
N ALA A 472 -85.32 33.58 26.27
CA ALA A 472 -85.90 33.47 24.93
C ALA A 472 -86.15 34.96 24.55
N THR A 473 -86.40 35.26 23.28
CA THR A 473 -86.63 36.60 22.67
C THR A 473 -85.32 37.38 22.41
N ASP A 474 -85.05 38.01 21.27
CA ASP A 474 -85.97 38.48 20.24
C ASP A 474 -85.28 38.68 18.87
N LEU A 475 -86.08 38.43 17.83
CA LEU A 475 -86.09 38.93 16.45
C LEU A 475 -84.86 39.63 15.83
N GLY A 476 -84.43 39.10 14.67
CA GLY A 476 -83.52 39.78 13.75
C GLY A 476 -83.40 39.08 12.40
N VAL A 477 -84.49 39.09 11.63
CA VAL A 477 -84.57 38.68 10.22
C VAL A 477 -83.69 39.60 9.36
N VAL A 478 -82.70 39.06 8.63
CA VAL A 478 -82.32 39.57 7.29
C VAL A 478 -81.90 38.42 6.38
N ASN A 479 -82.51 38.42 5.20
CA ASN A 479 -82.48 37.43 4.14
C ASN A 479 -81.16 37.31 3.36
N PHE A 480 -81.01 36.11 2.81
CA PHE A 480 -80.27 35.75 1.59
C PHE A 480 -80.30 36.79 0.47
N VAL A 481 -79.12 37.03 -0.13
CA VAL A 481 -78.96 37.18 -1.59
C VAL A 481 -77.59 36.60 -1.97
N GLY A 482 -77.59 35.59 -2.84
CA GLY A 482 -76.40 35.19 -3.60
C GLY A 482 -76.36 35.90 -4.95
N THR A 483 -75.18 35.92 -5.57
CA THR A 483 -74.86 35.92 -7.02
C THR A 483 -73.36 36.23 -7.11
N ASP A 484 -72.50 35.37 -7.63
CA ASP A 484 -72.28 35.03 -9.04
C ASP A 484 -71.50 36.11 -9.84
N GLN A 485 -70.48 35.63 -10.57
CA GLN A 485 -69.68 36.22 -11.65
C GLN A 485 -68.80 37.49 -11.42
N ARG A 486 -67.47 37.31 -11.44
CA ARG A 486 -66.62 37.44 -12.65
C ARG A 486 -65.20 36.92 -12.42
#